data_AF-A0A0U5FXN7-F1
#
_entry.id   AF-A0A0U5FXN7-F1
#
_cell.length_a   1.000
_cell.length_b   1.000
_cell.length_c   1.000
_cell.angle_alpha   90.00
_cell.angle_beta   90.00
_cell.angle_gamma   90.00
#
_symmetry.space_group_name_H-M   'P 1'
#
loop_
_entity.id
_entity.type
_entity.pdbx_description
1 polymer ?
#
loop_
_entity_poly.entity_id
_entity_poly.type
_entity_poly.pdbx_seq_one_letter_code
_entity_poly.pdbx_strand_id
1 'polypeptide(L)'
;MDFFILLSSASGLAGKKGQANYDAGNTYEDAFARYRPSQGEKTIAIDLGALVDDGILAKDPNLLRRVLAYGALEPITRARYHGMLDYYCNPALPVQAPHQCQICIGLGVGGGGGDGLESISYSRQPMLQPLMLAGKRRQAAVAAGGMRSSEHVATNSERLAAATSSEQAVEIVAGAIIQKLAKSLTSMQDSTDC
;
A
#
# COMPACT_ATOMS: atom_id res chain seq x y z
N MET A 1 -11.13 19.12 24.19
CA MET A 1 -10.75 18.96 22.77
C MET A 1 -11.76 18.02 22.14
N ASP A 2 -12.44 18.45 21.09
CA ASP A 2 -13.60 17.72 20.54
C ASP A 2 -13.20 16.52 19.67
N PHE A 3 -12.05 16.62 19.00
CA PHE A 3 -11.40 15.59 18.21
C PHE A 3 -9.89 15.80 18.23
N PHE A 4 -9.10 14.73 18.10
CA PHE A 4 -7.65 14.81 17.84
C PHE A 4 -7.28 13.72 16.83
N ILE A 5 -6.83 14.13 15.65
CA ILE A 5 -6.58 13.23 14.52
C ILE A 5 -5.10 13.29 14.19
N LEU A 6 -4.46 12.12 14.17
CA LEU A 6 -3.10 11.93 13.70
C LEU A 6 -3.17 11.35 12.28
N LEU A 7 -2.46 11.98 11.34
CA LEU A 7 -2.41 11.53 9.96
C LEU A 7 -1.15 10.68 9.77
N SER A 8 -1.34 9.39 10.00
CA SER A 8 -0.32 8.36 9.84
C SER A 8 -0.34 7.80 8.42
N SER A 9 0.48 6.79 8.14
CA SER A 9 0.58 6.13 6.85
C SER A 9 0.45 4.63 6.98
N ALA A 10 -0.27 4.03 6.04
CA ALA A 10 -0.31 2.59 5.86
C ALA A 10 1.08 1.98 5.59
N SER A 11 2.10 2.80 5.26
CA SER A 11 3.48 2.33 5.18
C SER A 11 4.04 1.91 6.55
N GLY A 12 3.60 2.50 7.66
CA GLY A 12 4.00 2.07 9.01
C GLY A 12 3.56 0.64 9.33
N LEU A 13 2.43 0.21 8.78
CA LEU A 13 1.89 -1.15 8.90
C LEU A 13 2.54 -2.12 7.90
N ALA A 14 2.71 -1.68 6.66
CA ALA A 14 3.30 -2.51 5.61
C ALA A 14 4.82 -2.67 5.76
N GLY A 15 5.48 -1.65 6.32
CA GLY A 15 6.89 -1.36 6.11
C GLY A 15 7.14 -0.86 4.69
N LYS A 16 8.13 0.02 4.49
CA LYS A 16 8.66 0.34 3.16
C LYS A 16 10.19 0.44 3.18
N LYS A 17 10.83 -0.25 2.22
CA LYS A 17 12.30 -0.20 2.09
C LYS A 17 12.77 1.24 1.89
N GLY A 18 13.76 1.65 2.68
CA GLY A 18 14.30 3.01 2.64
C GLY A 18 13.44 4.07 3.33
N GLN A 19 12.40 3.69 4.08
CA GLN A 19 11.51 4.61 4.79
C GLN A 19 11.40 4.29 6.29
N ALA A 20 12.39 3.62 6.88
CA ALA A 20 12.35 3.20 8.28
C ALA A 20 12.16 4.36 9.27
N ASN A 21 12.73 5.54 8.99
CA ASN A 21 12.54 6.75 9.78
C ASN A 21 11.10 7.28 9.68
N TYR A 22 10.53 7.32 8.47
CA TYR A 22 9.15 7.70 8.22
C TYR A 22 8.18 6.72 8.91
N ASP A 23 8.39 5.42 8.72
CA ASP A 23 7.56 4.36 9.31
C ASP A 23 7.66 4.35 10.85
N ALA A 24 8.81 4.69 11.44
CA ALA A 24 8.95 4.84 12.88
C ALA A 24 8.10 5.99 13.45
N GLY A 25 8.01 7.11 12.73
CA GLY A 25 7.14 8.23 13.11
C GLY A 25 5.66 7.84 13.07
N ASN A 26 5.23 7.22 11.96
CA ASN A 26 3.85 6.76 11.79
C ASN A 26 3.45 5.72 12.86
N THR A 27 4.31 4.73 13.12
CA THR A 27 4.04 3.71 14.16
C THR A 27 4.03 4.29 15.58
N TYR A 28 4.77 5.38 15.83
CA TYR A 28 4.64 6.14 17.07
C TYR A 28 3.27 6.83 17.16
N GLU A 29 2.81 7.49 16.09
CA GLU A 29 1.47 8.11 16.06
C GLU A 29 0.37 7.08 16.32
N ASP A 30 0.49 5.89 15.73
CA ASP A 30 -0.42 4.76 15.97
C ASP A 30 -0.43 4.34 17.43
N ALA A 31 0.75 4.19 18.04
CA ALA A 31 0.87 3.83 19.45
C ALA A 31 0.30 4.92 20.36
N PHE A 32 0.58 6.18 20.05
CA PHE A 32 0.11 7.33 20.80
C PHE A 32 -1.41 7.48 20.73
N ALA A 33 -2.02 7.22 19.57
CA ALA A 33 -3.47 7.21 19.41
C ALA A 33 -4.15 6.15 20.28
N ARG A 34 -3.53 4.97 20.47
CA ARG A 34 -4.06 3.93 21.36
C ARG A 34 -3.80 4.25 22.85
N TYR A 35 -2.75 5.00 23.15
CA TYR A 35 -2.44 5.43 24.52
C TYR A 35 -3.43 6.48 25.04
N ARG A 36 -3.74 7.52 24.26
CA ARG A 36 -4.56 8.66 24.73
C ARG A 36 -5.95 8.32 25.30
N PRO A 37 -6.71 7.36 24.74
CA PRO A 37 -7.98 6.92 25.30
C PRO A 37 -7.86 6.31 26.70
N SER A 38 -6.71 5.72 27.05
CA SER A 38 -6.46 5.25 28.43
C SER A 38 -6.41 6.39 29.45
N GLN A 39 -6.18 7.62 28.98
CA GLN A 39 -6.20 8.85 29.75
C GLN A 39 -7.56 9.57 29.67
N GLY A 40 -8.58 8.93 29.07
CA GLY A 40 -9.89 9.53 28.87
C GLY A 40 -9.93 10.60 27.76
N GLU A 41 -8.90 10.67 26.90
CA GLU A 41 -8.82 11.67 25.84
C GLU A 41 -9.15 11.07 24.46
N LYS A 42 -9.86 11.84 23.63
CA LYS A 42 -10.22 11.43 22.27
C LYS A 42 -9.03 11.51 21.31
N THR A 43 -8.65 10.40 20.69
CA THR A 43 -7.66 10.38 19.60
C THR A 43 -7.92 9.25 18.61
N ILE A 44 -7.54 9.47 17.37
CA ILE A 44 -7.53 8.48 16.29
C ILE A 44 -6.28 8.69 15.43
N ALA A 45 -5.59 7.59 15.09
CA ALA A 45 -4.62 7.58 14.00
C ALA A 45 -5.31 7.06 12.73
N ILE A 46 -5.13 7.77 11.61
CA ILE A 46 -5.63 7.36 10.30
C ILE A 46 -4.43 7.01 9.43
N ASP A 47 -4.19 5.71 9.22
CA ASP A 47 -3.16 5.20 8.34
C ASP A 47 -3.60 5.33 6.89
N LEU A 48 -3.06 6.33 6.20
CA LEU A 48 -3.42 6.64 4.82
C LEU A 48 -2.58 5.83 3.81
N GLY A 49 -3.28 5.24 2.83
CA GLY A 49 -2.71 4.79 1.57
C GLY A 49 -2.29 5.97 0.68
N ALA A 50 -2.14 5.73 -0.62
CA ALA A 50 -1.68 6.74 -1.56
C ALA A 50 -2.80 7.76 -1.85
N LEU A 51 -2.78 8.94 -1.23
CA LEU A 51 -3.74 10.01 -1.53
C LEU A 51 -3.50 10.56 -2.94
N VAL A 52 -4.42 10.31 -3.89
CA VAL A 52 -4.19 10.59 -5.32
C VAL A 52 -4.74 11.93 -5.81
N ASP A 53 -5.70 12.50 -5.09
CA ASP A 53 -6.38 13.73 -5.50
C ASP A 53 -5.76 14.99 -4.88
N ASP A 54 -4.83 14.83 -3.94
CA ASP A 54 -4.19 15.89 -3.16
C ASP A 54 -2.75 15.56 -2.77
N GLY A 55 -2.05 16.57 -2.24
CA GLY A 55 -0.72 16.40 -1.66
C GLY A 55 0.38 16.25 -2.70
N ILE A 56 1.51 15.68 -2.28
CA ILE A 56 2.70 15.55 -3.14
C ILE A 56 2.48 14.54 -4.27
N LEU A 57 1.71 13.47 -4.02
CA LEU A 57 1.45 12.43 -5.01
C LEU A 57 0.57 12.92 -6.17
N ALA A 58 -0.36 13.85 -5.90
CA ALA A 58 -1.14 14.49 -6.96
C ALA A 58 -0.30 15.45 -7.83
N LYS A 59 0.79 15.99 -7.28
CA LYS A 59 1.68 16.95 -7.97
C LYS A 59 2.83 16.28 -8.73
N ASP A 60 3.21 15.07 -8.34
CA ASP A 60 4.30 14.30 -8.92
C ASP A 60 3.81 12.93 -9.42
N PRO A 61 3.45 12.82 -10.72
CA PRO A 61 3.00 11.57 -11.32
C PRO A 61 4.05 10.46 -11.28
N ASN A 62 5.35 10.80 -11.31
CA ASN A 62 6.43 9.82 -11.25
C ASN A 62 6.53 9.22 -9.85
N LEU A 63 6.46 10.05 -8.81
CA LEU A 63 6.39 9.61 -7.43
C LEU A 63 5.14 8.77 -7.17
N LEU A 64 3.97 9.21 -7.67
CA LEU A 64 2.73 8.43 -7.56
C LEU A 64 2.89 7.04 -8.19
N ARG A 65 3.44 6.97 -9.41
CA ARG A 65 3.70 5.69 -10.08
C ARG A 65 4.62 4.78 -9.27
N ARG A 66 5.66 5.34 -8.64
CA ARG A 66 6.57 4.58 -7.76
C ARG A 66 5.89 4.09 -6.49
N VAL A 67 5.06 4.93 -5.86
CA VAL A 67 4.30 4.58 -4.65
C VAL A 67 3.28 3.47 -4.95
N LEU A 68 2.53 3.58 -6.05
CA LEU A 68 1.56 2.57 -6.44
C LEU A 68 2.24 1.26 -6.89
N ALA A 69 3.40 1.34 -7.53
CA ALA A 69 4.19 0.16 -7.89
C ALA A 69 4.64 -0.67 -6.69
N TYR A 70 4.64 -0.09 -5.48
CA TYR A 70 4.92 -0.80 -4.24
C TYR A 70 3.85 -1.84 -3.88
N GLY A 71 2.60 -1.62 -4.32
CA GLY A 71 1.50 -2.57 -4.17
C GLY A 71 0.88 -2.67 -2.77
N ALA A 72 1.54 -2.16 -1.72
CA ALA A 72 0.99 -2.12 -0.37
C ALA A 72 0.16 -0.87 -0.06
N LEU A 73 0.28 0.19 -0.87
CA LEU A 73 -0.45 1.45 -0.70
C LEU A 73 -1.42 1.62 -1.87
N GLU A 74 -2.69 1.32 -1.62
CA GLU A 74 -3.78 1.53 -2.57
C GLU A 74 -4.16 3.02 -2.66
N PRO A 75 -4.62 3.48 -3.84
CA PRO A 75 -5.15 4.82 -4.01
C PRO A 75 -6.28 5.16 -3.04
N ILE A 76 -6.18 6.33 -2.41
CA ILE A 76 -7.24 6.95 -1.63
C ILE A 76 -7.67 8.25 -2.31
N THR A 77 -8.97 8.39 -2.54
CA THR A 77 -9.55 9.61 -3.10
C THR A 77 -9.82 10.64 -2.01
N ARG A 78 -9.89 11.91 -2.41
CA ARG A 78 -10.33 13.03 -1.55
C ARG A 78 -11.67 12.71 -0.91
N ALA A 79 -12.65 12.26 -1.67
CA ALA A 79 -13.98 11.94 -1.14
C ALA A 79 -13.92 10.90 0.00
N ARG A 80 -13.09 9.86 -0.15
CA ARG A 80 -12.89 8.87 0.91
C ARG A 80 -12.17 9.48 2.11
N TYR A 81 -11.12 10.27 1.90
CA TYR A 81 -10.44 10.96 2.99
C TYR A 81 -11.39 11.88 3.78
N HIS A 82 -12.15 12.73 3.10
CA HIS A 82 -13.10 13.65 3.71
C HIS A 82 -14.21 12.92 4.49
N GLY A 83 -14.77 11.83 3.96
CA GLY A 83 -15.78 11.06 4.69
C GLY A 83 -15.27 10.48 6.02
N MET A 84 -13.97 10.19 6.10
CA MET A 84 -13.33 9.75 7.34
C MET A 84 -13.17 10.91 8.32
N LEU A 85 -12.77 12.09 7.84
CA LEU A 85 -12.74 13.29 8.68
C LEU A 85 -14.14 13.67 9.17
N ASP A 86 -15.17 13.64 8.33
CA ASP A 86 -16.55 13.95 8.70
C ASP A 86 -17.04 13.06 9.86
N TYR A 87 -16.66 11.78 9.84
CA TYR A 87 -16.96 10.87 10.93
C TYR A 87 -16.18 11.22 12.20
N TYR A 88 -14.85 11.30 12.14
CA TYR A 88 -14.00 11.45 13.33
C TYR A 88 -13.95 12.87 13.93
N CYS A 89 -14.30 13.89 13.15
CA CYS A 89 -14.48 15.26 13.64
C CYS A 89 -15.82 15.47 14.36
N ASN A 90 -16.68 14.45 14.47
CA ASN A 90 -17.95 14.55 15.17
C ASN A 90 -17.74 14.67 16.70
N PRO A 91 -18.09 15.81 17.33
CA PRO A 91 -17.92 16.02 18.77
C PRO A 91 -18.76 15.06 19.61
N ALA A 92 -19.83 14.48 19.06
CA ALA A 92 -20.68 13.52 19.74
C ALA A 92 -20.08 12.11 19.84
N LEU A 93 -18.98 11.82 19.12
CA LEU A 93 -18.31 10.53 19.26
C LEU A 93 -17.71 10.39 20.67
N PRO A 94 -17.95 9.27 21.37
CA PRO A 94 -17.36 9.01 22.66
C PRO A 94 -15.85 8.76 22.53
N VAL A 95 -15.14 8.81 23.65
CA VAL A 95 -13.79 8.24 23.74
C VAL A 95 -13.88 6.75 23.40
N GLN A 96 -13.12 6.31 22.41
CA GLN A 96 -13.17 4.92 21.94
C GLN A 96 -12.23 4.03 22.75
N ALA A 97 -12.39 2.72 22.66
CA ALA A 97 -11.41 1.81 23.26
C ALA A 97 -10.06 1.90 22.52
N PRO A 98 -8.92 1.66 23.19
CA PRO A 98 -7.59 1.73 22.57
C PRO A 98 -7.46 1.00 21.23
N HIS A 99 -8.07 -0.18 21.09
CA HIS A 99 -8.01 -0.98 19.86
C HIS A 99 -8.87 -0.42 18.69
N GLN A 100 -9.66 0.62 18.92
CA GLN A 100 -10.48 1.31 17.92
C GLN A 100 -9.85 2.64 17.47
N CYS A 101 -8.81 3.10 18.18
CA CYS A 101 -8.14 4.38 17.93
C CYS A 101 -7.05 4.34 16.85
N GLN A 102 -7.09 3.33 15.99
CA GLN A 102 -6.31 3.29 14.76
C GLN A 102 -7.16 2.67 13.66
N ILE A 103 -7.21 3.32 12.51
CA ILE A 103 -7.80 2.76 11.30
C ILE A 103 -6.83 2.86 10.14
N CYS A 104 -6.93 1.90 9.22
CA CYS A 104 -6.16 1.93 7.99
C CYS A 104 -7.07 1.94 6.77
N ILE A 105 -6.81 2.88 5.87
CA ILE A 105 -7.51 2.98 4.59
C ILE A 105 -6.50 2.92 3.45
N GLY A 106 -6.78 2.09 2.45
CA GLY A 106 -5.90 1.96 1.30
C GLY A 106 -4.67 1.10 1.58
N LEU A 107 -4.79 0.09 2.45
CA LEU A 107 -3.80 -0.97 2.57
C LEU A 107 -4.06 -2.01 1.48
N GLY A 108 -3.12 -2.13 0.54
CA GLY A 108 -3.16 -3.12 -0.51
C GLY A 108 -2.73 -4.48 -0.01
N VAL A 109 -3.55 -5.50 -0.22
CA VAL A 109 -3.21 -6.90 0.13
C VAL A 109 -2.41 -7.60 -0.98
N GLY A 110 -1.71 -6.87 -1.86
CA GLY A 110 -0.90 -7.48 -2.93
C GLY A 110 -1.71 -8.01 -4.13
N GLY A 111 -2.89 -7.43 -4.39
CA GLY A 111 -3.68 -7.71 -5.60
C GLY A 111 -3.37 -6.79 -6.80
N GLY A 112 -2.66 -5.69 -6.58
CA GLY A 112 -2.14 -4.85 -7.67
C GLY A 112 -0.92 -5.52 -8.28
N GLY A 113 -0.98 -5.86 -9.57
CA GLY A 113 -0.02 -6.69 -10.30
C GLY A 113 1.40 -6.10 -10.46
N GLY A 114 2.05 -5.79 -9.35
CA GLY A 114 3.48 -5.50 -9.30
C GLY A 114 4.27 -6.80 -9.23
N ASP A 115 4.65 -7.35 -10.38
CA ASP A 115 5.70 -8.40 -10.53
C ASP A 115 7.12 -7.88 -10.17
N GLY A 116 7.19 -6.80 -9.39
CA GLY A 116 8.45 -6.25 -8.93
C GLY A 116 8.94 -6.98 -7.68
N LEU A 117 10.23 -7.32 -7.63
CA LEU A 117 10.96 -7.69 -6.40
C LEU A 117 10.87 -6.65 -5.24
N GLU A 118 10.21 -5.51 -5.48
CA GLU A 118 9.95 -4.45 -4.50
C GLU A 118 8.56 -4.51 -3.88
N SER A 119 7.63 -5.31 -4.43
CA SER A 119 6.29 -5.42 -3.86
C SER A 119 6.31 -6.25 -2.58
N ILE A 120 5.57 -5.79 -1.56
CA ILE A 120 5.23 -6.65 -0.43
C ILE A 120 4.12 -7.57 -0.89
N SER A 121 4.51 -8.81 -1.15
CA SER A 121 3.56 -9.89 -1.41
C SER A 121 3.11 -10.46 -0.06
N TYR A 122 2.04 -9.91 0.53
CA TYR A 122 1.40 -10.51 1.71
C TYR A 122 0.95 -11.95 1.44
N SER A 123 0.72 -12.33 0.18
CA SER A 123 0.48 -13.73 -0.22
C SER A 123 1.65 -14.68 0.00
N ARG A 124 2.88 -14.17 0.22
CA ARG A 124 4.03 -15.01 0.61
C ARG A 124 4.08 -15.27 2.12
N GLN A 125 3.28 -14.57 2.92
CA GLN A 125 3.21 -14.81 4.36
C GLN A 125 2.14 -15.86 4.68
N PRO A 126 2.51 -17.05 5.19
CA PRO A 126 1.56 -18.14 5.45
C PRO A 126 0.41 -17.73 6.38
N MET A 127 0.69 -16.88 7.37
CA MET A 127 -0.32 -16.38 8.31
C MET A 127 -1.41 -15.50 7.66
N LEU A 128 -1.09 -14.84 6.54
CA LEU A 128 -2.01 -13.92 5.85
C LEU A 128 -2.70 -14.56 4.64
N GLN A 129 -2.35 -15.80 4.30
CA GLN A 129 -2.93 -16.54 3.19
C GLN A 129 -4.48 -16.66 3.24
N PRO A 130 -5.13 -16.83 4.41
CA PRO A 130 -6.60 -16.86 4.48
C PRO A 130 -7.27 -15.54 4.07
N LEU A 131 -6.65 -14.40 4.37
CA LEU A 131 -7.14 -13.07 3.99
C LEU A 131 -7.09 -12.88 2.46
N MET A 132 -6.05 -13.41 1.83
CA MET A 132 -5.90 -13.40 0.36
C MET A 132 -7.00 -14.20 -0.34
N LEU A 133 -7.38 -15.35 0.22
CA LEU A 133 -8.47 -16.17 -0.31
C LEU A 133 -9.82 -15.44 -0.26
N ALA A 134 -10.08 -14.72 0.83
CA ALA A 134 -11.29 -13.91 0.99
C ALA A 134 -11.33 -12.73 0.00
N GLY A 135 -10.19 -12.05 -0.20
CA GLY A 135 -10.04 -10.97 -1.18
C GLY A 135 -10.26 -11.45 -2.62
N LYS A 136 -9.65 -12.58 -3.00
CA LYS A 136 -9.83 -13.20 -4.34
C LYS A 136 -11.28 -13.60 -4.62
N ARG A 137 -12.00 -14.13 -3.62
CA ARG A 137 -13.43 -14.46 -3.75
C ARG A 137 -14.28 -13.21 -4.00
N ARG A 138 -13.97 -12.09 -3.33
CA ARG A 138 -14.68 -10.82 -3.52
C ARG A 138 -14.36 -10.19 -4.88
N GLN A 139 -13.11 -10.25 -5.36
CA GLN A 139 -12.75 -9.81 -6.71
C GLN A 139 -13.37 -10.66 -7.81
N ALA A 140 -13.44 -12.00 -7.65
CA ALA A 140 -14.12 -12.87 -8.60
C ALA A 140 -15.62 -12.57 -8.73
N ALA A 141 -16.28 -12.21 -7.62
CA ALA A 141 -17.67 -11.76 -7.63
C ALA A 141 -17.88 -10.41 -8.34
N VAL A 142 -16.90 -9.50 -8.28
CA VAL A 142 -16.94 -8.20 -8.99
C VAL A 142 -16.58 -8.35 -10.47
N ALA A 143 -15.63 -9.22 -10.81
CA ALA A 143 -15.24 -9.51 -12.19
C ALA A 143 -16.36 -10.21 -12.99
N ALA A 144 -17.21 -10.99 -12.32
CA ALA A 144 -18.41 -11.56 -12.93
C ALA A 144 -19.45 -10.51 -13.37
N GLY A 145 -19.33 -9.25 -12.93
CA GLY A 145 -20.20 -8.13 -13.31
C GLY A 145 -19.61 -7.12 -14.30
N GLY A 146 -18.34 -7.27 -14.71
CA GLY A 146 -17.65 -6.28 -15.53
C GLY A 146 -16.54 -6.90 -16.37
N MET A 147 -16.86 -7.22 -17.62
CA MET A 147 -15.88 -7.73 -18.58
C MET A 147 -14.97 -6.58 -19.06
N ARG A 148 -13.85 -6.37 -18.37
CA ARG A 148 -12.67 -5.70 -18.95
C ARG A 148 -11.55 -6.71 -19.05
N SER A 149 -11.21 -7.09 -20.27
CA SER A 149 -10.01 -7.86 -20.60
C SER A 149 -8.78 -7.01 -20.28
N SER A 150 -8.25 -7.14 -19.06
CA SER A 150 -6.86 -6.78 -18.81
C SER A 150 -6.01 -7.89 -19.42
N GLU A 151 -5.14 -7.56 -20.37
CA GLU A 151 -4.11 -8.48 -20.85
C GLU A 151 -3.33 -8.99 -19.63
N HIS A 152 -3.43 -10.30 -19.38
CA HIS A 152 -2.65 -10.93 -18.34
C HIS A 152 -1.22 -11.08 -18.86
N VAL A 153 -0.36 -10.12 -18.50
CA VAL A 153 1.07 -10.21 -18.79
C VAL A 153 1.67 -11.26 -17.86
N ALA A 154 2.14 -12.38 -18.43
CA ALA A 154 2.75 -13.46 -17.66
C ALA A 154 3.95 -12.94 -16.85
N THR A 155 3.93 -13.22 -15.55
CA THR A 155 5.00 -12.85 -14.61
C THR A 155 6.31 -13.54 -14.98
N ASN A 156 7.44 -12.96 -14.57
CA ASN A 156 8.74 -13.61 -14.75
C ASN A 156 8.78 -14.99 -14.06
N SER A 157 8.02 -15.17 -12.98
CA SER A 157 7.89 -16.46 -12.29
C SER A 157 7.16 -17.51 -13.12
N GLU A 158 6.09 -17.15 -13.82
CA GLU A 158 5.35 -18.04 -14.72
C GLU A 158 6.17 -18.39 -15.95
N ARG A 159 6.88 -17.40 -16.52
CA ARG A 159 7.80 -17.62 -17.65
C ARG A 159 8.92 -18.58 -17.27
N LEU A 160 9.50 -18.42 -16.08
CA LEU A 160 10.55 -19.30 -15.57
C LEU A 160 10.03 -20.71 -15.29
N ALA A 161 8.83 -20.84 -14.72
CA ALA A 161 8.20 -22.14 -14.48
C ALA A 161 7.84 -22.88 -15.78
N ALA A 162 7.57 -22.13 -16.86
CA ALA A 162 7.31 -22.66 -18.19
C ALA A 162 8.58 -22.93 -19.02
N ALA A 163 9.78 -22.65 -18.49
CA ALA A 163 11.02 -22.86 -19.22
C ALA A 163 11.30 -24.36 -19.40
N THR A 164 11.61 -24.76 -20.64
CA THR A 164 11.87 -26.17 -20.99
C THR A 164 13.35 -26.53 -20.97
N SER A 165 14.25 -25.52 -20.87
CA SER A 165 15.70 -25.72 -20.81
C SER A 165 16.38 -24.75 -19.84
N SER A 166 17.59 -25.13 -19.38
CA SER A 166 18.43 -24.27 -18.54
C SER A 166 18.84 -22.98 -19.25
N GLU A 167 19.04 -23.02 -20.57
CA GLU A 167 19.41 -21.85 -21.37
C GLU A 167 18.25 -20.85 -21.45
N GLN A 168 17.04 -21.35 -21.68
CA GLN A 168 15.83 -20.51 -21.69
C GLN A 168 15.58 -19.88 -20.31
N ALA A 169 15.80 -20.64 -19.23
CA ALA A 169 15.71 -20.11 -17.88
C ALA A 169 16.73 -18.97 -17.62
N VAL A 170 17.97 -19.14 -18.08
CA VAL A 170 19.03 -18.11 -17.97
C VAL A 170 18.64 -16.85 -18.74
N GLU A 171 18.08 -16.97 -19.95
CA GLU A 171 17.65 -15.83 -20.75
C GLU A 171 16.53 -15.03 -20.08
N ILE A 172 15.53 -15.73 -19.53
CA ILE A 172 14.42 -15.11 -18.79
C ILE A 172 14.95 -14.35 -17.57
N VAL A 173 15.85 -14.97 -16.79
CA VAL A 173 16.42 -14.35 -15.58
C VAL A 173 17.31 -13.17 -15.93
N ALA A 174 18.19 -13.31 -16.93
CA ALA A 174 19.08 -12.24 -17.37
C ALA A 174 18.28 -11.03 -17.89
N GLY A 175 17.27 -11.27 -18.72
CA GLY A 175 16.37 -10.23 -19.21
C GLY A 175 15.64 -9.51 -18.08
N ALA A 176 15.13 -10.24 -17.08
CA ALA A 176 14.48 -9.65 -15.92
C ALA A 176 15.43 -8.80 -15.07
N ILE A 177 16.68 -9.24 -14.87
CA ILE A 177 17.71 -8.47 -14.14
C ILE A 177 18.06 -7.18 -14.90
N ILE A 178 18.28 -7.26 -16.21
CA ILE A 178 18.61 -6.09 -17.04
C ILE A 178 17.48 -5.07 -17.01
N GLN A 179 16.23 -5.50 -17.22
CA GLN A 179 15.07 -4.61 -17.14
C GLN A 179 14.96 -3.93 -15.77
N LYS A 180 15.27 -4.67 -14.69
CA LYS A 180 15.24 -4.13 -13.34
C LYS A 180 16.34 -3.10 -13.10
N LEU A 181 17.57 -3.40 -13.53
CA LEU A 181 18.70 -2.47 -13.41
C LEU A 181 18.44 -1.20 -14.22
N ALA A 182 17.93 -1.33 -15.44
CA ALA A 182 17.53 -0.20 -16.27
C ALA A 182 16.50 0.68 -15.55
N LYS A 183 15.43 0.08 -15.02
CA LYS A 183 14.39 0.81 -14.27
C LYS A 183 14.96 1.52 -13.02
N SER A 184 15.86 0.86 -12.30
CA SER A 184 16.52 1.43 -11.12
C SER A 184 17.42 2.61 -11.48
N LEU A 185 18.20 2.49 -12.56
CA LEU A 185 19.12 3.54 -13.03
C LEU A 185 18.38 4.77 -13.54
N THR A 186 17.30 4.59 -14.31
CA THR A 186 16.46 5.72 -14.75
C THR A 186 15.85 6.45 -13.55
N SER A 187 15.44 5.72 -12.51
CA SER A 187 14.90 6.33 -11.28
C SER A 187 15.94 7.07 -10.42
N MET A 188 17.24 6.84 -10.66
CA MET A 188 18.34 7.53 -9.98
C MET A 188 18.75 8.81 -10.73
N GLN A 189 18.69 8.82 -12.06
CA GLN A 189 19.04 10.02 -12.85
C GLN A 189 18.02 11.16 -12.68
N ASP A 190 16.74 10.84 -12.49
CA ASP A 190 15.71 11.84 -12.17
C ASP A 190 15.89 12.49 -10.78
N SER A 191 16.74 11.92 -9.91
CA SER A 191 16.99 12.46 -8.57
C SER A 191 18.22 13.37 -8.47
N THR A 192 18.97 13.54 -9.57
CA THR A 192 20.20 14.36 -9.62
C THR A 192 20.02 15.74 -10.27
N ASP A 193 18.82 16.08 -10.76
CA ASP A 193 18.51 17.38 -11.37
C ASP A 193 17.87 18.38 -10.38
N CYS A 194 18.28 18.36 -9.10
CA CYS A 194 17.94 19.38 -8.10
C CYS A 194 19.20 19.87 -7.37
#